data_AF-A0A4R1YPN3-F1
#
_entry.id   AF-A0A4R1YPN3-F1
#
_cell.length_a   1.000
_cell.length_b   1.000
_cell.length_c   1.000
_cell.angle_alpha   90.00
_cell.angle_beta   90.00
_cell.angle_gamma   90.00
#
_symmetry.space_group_name_H-M   'P 1'
#
loop_
_entity.id
_entity.type
_entity.pdbx_description
1 polymer ?
#
loop_
_entity_poly.entity_id
_entity_poly.type
_entity_poly.pdbx_seq_one_letter_code
_entity_poly.pdbx_strand_id
1 'polypeptide(L)' 'MALAVTAITGRTGSILSTLLDVLVRVMEHHPRTRQIERLNALSDEDLAARGLTRQDVVRHIFRDRYYL' A
#
# COMPACT_ATOMS: atom_id res chain seq x y z
N MET A 1 32.74 25.62 -24.75
CA MET A 1 32.94 25.00 -23.42
C MET A 1 31.56 24.75 -22.82
N ALA A 2 31.05 23.51 -22.92
CA ALA A 2 29.81 23.10 -22.27
C ALA A 2 30.20 22.38 -20.97
N LEU A 3 29.85 22.95 -19.83
CA LEU A 3 30.00 22.31 -18.52
C LEU A 3 28.67 21.70 -18.08
N ALA A 4 28.80 20.63 -17.31
CA ALA A 4 27.81 19.99 -16.44
C ALA A 4 26.86 18.95 -17.08
N VAL A 5 27.39 17.76 -17.37
CA VAL A 5 26.67 16.53 -17.05
C VAL A 5 26.96 16.23 -15.58
N THR A 6 26.05 16.60 -14.70
CA THR A 6 26.15 16.33 -13.27
C THR A 6 25.90 14.84 -13.05
N ALA A 7 26.96 14.09 -12.77
CA ALA A 7 26.88 12.72 -12.31
C ALA A 7 26.21 12.68 -10.92
N ILE A 8 24.88 12.54 -10.88
CA ILE A 8 24.13 12.18 -9.68
C ILE A 8 23.80 10.69 -9.75
N THR A 9 24.83 9.85 -9.79
CA THR A 9 24.68 8.40 -9.54
C THR A 9 25.47 8.08 -8.29
N GLY A 10 25.04 8.68 -7.19
CA GLY A 10 25.58 8.45 -5.86
C GLY A 10 24.96 7.20 -5.25
N ARG A 11 25.82 6.30 -4.80
CA ARG A 11 25.70 5.06 -3.98
C ARG A 11 24.69 5.06 -2.80
N THR A 12 23.82 6.05 -2.63
CA THR A 12 22.84 6.17 -1.52
C THR A 12 21.48 5.50 -1.80
N GLY A 13 21.18 5.13 -3.05
CA GLY A 13 19.90 4.49 -3.41
C GLY A 13 19.70 3.07 -2.88
N SER A 14 20.76 2.37 -2.49
CA SER A 14 20.70 0.94 -2.10
C SER A 14 20.10 0.70 -0.71
N ILE A 15 20.41 1.54 0.28
CA ILE A 15 19.89 1.36 1.65
C ILE A 15 18.40 1.73 1.69
N LEU A 16 18.02 2.83 1.04
CA LEU A 16 16.62 3.24 0.97
C LEU A 16 15.74 2.20 0.25
N SER A 17 16.20 1.68 -0.90
CA SER A 17 15.47 0.63 -1.63
C SER A 17 15.34 -0.65 -0.81
N THR A 18 16.41 -1.09 -0.15
CA THR A 18 16.37 -2.28 0.71
C THR A 18 15.38 -2.10 1.88
N LEU A 19 15.35 -0.93 2.51
CA LEU A 19 14.40 -0.64 3.59
C LEU A 19 12.95 -0.60 3.09
N LEU A 20 12.71 -0.02 1.91
CA LEU A 20 11.39 -0.04 1.27
C LEU A 20 10.95 -1.48 0.94
N ASP A 21 11.84 -2.31 0.40
CA ASP A 21 11.53 -3.70 0.09
C ASP A 21 11.19 -4.54 1.34
N VAL A 22 11.84 -4.24 2.47
CA VAL A 22 11.52 -4.86 3.77
C VAL A 22 10.15 -4.41 4.25
N LEU A 23 9.84 -3.11 4.16
CA LEU A 23 8.53 -2.58 4.53
C LEU A 23 7.41 -3.18 3.67
N VAL A 24 7.64 -3.32 2.36
CA VAL A 24 6.69 -3.97 1.44
C VAL A 24 6.48 -5.43 1.81
N ARG A 25 7.53 -6.21 2.06
CA ARG A 25 7.40 -7.62 2.50
C ARG A 25 6.64 -7.77 3.81
N VAL A 26 6.89 -6.89 4.78
CA VAL A 26 6.15 -6.87 6.05
C VAL A 26 4.67 -6.59 5.82
N MET A 27 4.33 -5.71 4.88
CA MET A 27 2.96 -5.42 4.49
C MET A 27 2.32 -6.58 3.71
N GLU A 28 3.02 -7.20 2.75
CA GLU A 28 2.52 -8.34 1.97
C GLU A 28 2.17 -9.56 2.84
N HIS A 29 2.98 -9.82 3.87
CA HIS A 29 2.70 -10.90 4.82
C HIS A 29 1.68 -10.54 5.90
N HIS A 30 1.21 -9.29 5.93
CA HIS A 30 0.22 -8.89 6.92
C HIS A 30 -1.15 -9.52 6.58
N PRO A 31 -1.84 -10.16 7.54
CA PRO A 31 -3.11 -10.87 7.28
C PRO A 31 -4.22 -9.97 6.71
N ARG A 32 -4.10 -8.64 6.88
CA ARG A 32 -5.04 -7.65 6.32
C ARG A 32 -4.86 -7.40 4.83
N THR A 33 -3.69 -7.68 4.25
CA THR A 33 -3.46 -7.50 2.80
C THR A 33 -4.37 -8.42 2.00
N ARG A 34 -4.51 -9.68 2.45
CA ARG A 34 -5.52 -10.61 1.90
C ARG A 34 -6.96 -10.11 2.05
N GLN A 35 -7.25 -9.35 3.11
CA GLN A 35 -8.58 -8.80 3.35
C GLN A 35 -8.87 -7.62 2.41
N ILE A 36 -7.86 -6.79 2.14
CA ILE A 36 -7.90 -5.72 1.13
C ILE A 36 -8.10 -6.32 -0.25
N GLU A 37 -7.31 -7.31 -0.64
CA GLU A 37 -7.41 -8.00 -1.94
C GLU A 37 -8.81 -8.60 -2.14
N ARG A 38 -9.33 -9.31 -1.13
CA ARG A 38 -10.68 -9.89 -1.19
C ARG A 38 -11.77 -8.85 -1.39
N LEU A 39 -11.73 -7.73 -0.66
CA LEU A 39 -12.76 -6.70 -0.77
C LEU A 39 -12.60 -5.86 -2.04
N ASN A 40 -11.37 -5.65 -2.53
CA ASN A 40 -11.13 -4.98 -3.80
C ASN A 40 -11.56 -5.82 -5.01
N ALA A 41 -11.51 -7.14 -4.91
CA ALA A 41 -11.95 -8.05 -5.97
C ALA A 41 -13.48 -8.10 -6.15
N LEU A 42 -14.27 -7.56 -5.20
CA LEU A 42 -15.72 -7.52 -5.29
C LEU A 42 -16.19 -6.35 -6.18
N SER A 43 -17.32 -6.53 -6.86
CA SER A 43 -18.04 -5.45 -7.53
C SER A 43 -18.71 -4.51 -6.52
N ASP A 44 -19.14 -3.32 -6.97
CA ASP A 44 -19.83 -2.38 -6.08
C ASP A 44 -21.17 -2.91 -5.59
N GLU A 45 -21.88 -3.70 -6.40
CA GLU A 45 -23.11 -4.40 -6.02
C GLU A 45 -22.86 -5.47 -4.94
N ASP A 46 -21.77 -6.24 -5.04
CA ASP A 46 -21.38 -7.22 -4.04
C ASP A 46 -20.95 -6.56 -2.72
N LEU A 47 -20.30 -5.40 -2.80
CA LEU A 47 -19.99 -4.59 -1.63
C LEU A 47 -21.27 -4.06 -0.98
N ALA A 48 -22.21 -3.54 -1.78
CA ALA A 48 -23.48 -3.02 -1.30
C ALA A 48 -24.33 -4.13 -0.65
N ALA A 49 -24.34 -5.35 -1.20
CA ALA A 49 -24.98 -6.52 -0.59
C ALA A 49 -24.41 -6.87 0.80
N ARG A 50 -23.15 -6.49 1.06
CA ARG A 50 -22.48 -6.62 2.37
C ARG A 50 -22.64 -5.37 3.26
N GLY A 51 -23.40 -4.37 2.82
CA GLY A 51 -23.59 -3.10 3.53
C GLY A 51 -22.35 -2.22 3.52
N LEU A 52 -21.47 -2.37 2.52
CA LEU A 52 -20.24 -1.60 2.37
C LEU A 52 -20.28 -0.76 1.11
N THR A 53 -19.72 0.45 1.18
CA THR A 53 -19.36 1.21 -0.02
C THR A 53 -17.87 1.03 -0.32
N ARG A 54 -17.46 1.28 -1.57
CA ARG A 54 -16.03 1.22 -1.97
C ARG A 54 -15.15 2.11 -1.08
N GLN A 55 -15.69 3.25 -0.65
CA GLN A 55 -15.01 4.23 0.20
C GLN A 55 -14.88 3.75 1.66
N ASP A 56 -15.80 2.90 2.11
CA ASP A 56 -15.81 2.36 3.47
C ASP A 56 -14.95 1.12 3.65
N VAL A 57 -14.50 0.47 2.57
CA VAL A 57 -13.68 -0.76 2.61
C VAL A 57 -12.45 -0.59 3.50
N VAL A 58 -11.69 0.49 3.33
CA VAL A 58 -10.49 0.76 4.13
C VAL A 58 -10.88 0.94 5.61
N ARG A 59 -11.93 1.73 5.86
CA ARG A 59 -12.42 1.99 7.23
C ARG A 59 -12.90 0.70 7.90
N HIS A 60 -13.56 -0.18 7.16
CA HIS A 60 -14.03 -1.47 7.63
C HIS A 60 -12.87 -2.41 8.00
N ILE A 61 -11.81 -2.47 7.19
CA ILE A 61 -10.62 -3.31 7.43
C ILE A 61 -9.82 -2.84 8.64
N PHE A 62 -9.78 -1.53 8.90
CA PHE A 62 -8.99 -0.93 9.97
C PHE A 62 -9.83 -0.42 11.15
N ARG A 63 -11.12 -0.78 11.23
CA ARG A 63 -12.04 -0.33 12.29
C ARG A 63 -11.58 -0.64 13.71
N ASP A 64 -10.71 -1.64 13.85
CA ASP A 64 -10.14 -2.07 15.13
C ASP A 64 -8.91 -1.24 15.55
N ARG A 65 -8.37 -0.42 14.65
CA ARG A 65 -7.25 0.49 14.89
C ARG A 65 -7.61 1.97 14.79
N TYR A 66 -8.66 2.30 14.03
CA TYR A 66 -9.24 3.63 14.06
C TYR A 66 -10.12 3.78 15.30
N TYR A 67 -9.58 4.47 16.31
CA TYR A 67 -10.37 5.08 17.37
C TYR A 67 -10.54 6.57 17.01
N LEU A 68 -11.76 6.98 16.68
CA LEU A 68 -12.26 8.34 16.92
C LEU A 68 -13.28 8.24 18.05
#